data_AF-A0ABD4JHC0-F1
#
_entry.id   AF-A0ABD4JHC0-F1
#
_cell.length_a   1.000
_cell.length_b   1.000
_cell.length_c   1.000
_cell.angle_alpha   90.00
_cell.angle_beta   90.00
_cell.angle_gamma   90.00
#
_symmetry.space_group_name_H-M   'P 1'
#
loop_
_entity.id
_entity.type
_entity.pdbx_description
1 polymer ?
#
loop_
_entity_poly.entity_id
_entity_poly.type
_entity_poly.pdbx_seq_one_letter_code
_entity_poly.pdbx_strand_id
1 'polypeptide(L)'
;MTFSFITPEPRPILSLFSKLWLTLIGSVFFVLLLVNLLIIYKNYSLATNTKDLFAEQTSLSEKIVHADEVWATLTTRISAATDIYTSNTLLKKSLHNLFDLVPDSITLEEVLMQKNSLIIRGTTPTKDVFNQLLATPLKSIFTTSNTSFYQTKNGWYGFISTNKIDNSEGYNE
;
A
#
# COMPACT_ATOMS: atom_id res chain seq x y z
N MET A 1 -45.97 -33.24 106.36
CA MET A 1 -45.27 -32.11 105.71
C MET A 1 -44.66 -32.63 104.42
N THR A 2 -45.20 -32.25 103.28
CA THR A 2 -44.79 -32.73 101.96
C THR A 2 -43.78 -31.76 101.36
N PHE A 3 -42.51 -32.17 101.29
CA PHE A 3 -41.48 -31.44 100.56
C PHE A 3 -41.63 -31.75 99.07
N SER A 4 -41.96 -30.72 98.28
CA SER A 4 -41.97 -30.80 96.82
C SER A 4 -40.56 -30.55 96.30
N PHE A 5 -39.96 -31.57 95.70
CA PHE A 5 -38.69 -31.48 94.98
C PHE A 5 -38.99 -31.15 93.51
N ILE A 6 -38.87 -29.88 93.13
CA ILE A 6 -38.83 -29.49 91.71
C ILE A 6 -37.34 -29.33 91.36
N THR A 7 -36.82 -30.24 90.55
CA THR A 7 -35.45 -30.16 90.02
C THR A 7 -35.31 -28.95 89.10
N PRO A 8 -34.25 -28.14 89.23
CA PRO A 8 -34.06 -26.94 88.42
C PRO A 8 -33.80 -27.32 86.94
N GLU A 9 -34.66 -26.82 86.04
CA GLU A 9 -34.50 -26.96 84.60
C GLU A 9 -33.46 -25.93 84.10
N PRO A 10 -32.43 -26.34 83.34
CA PRO A 10 -31.39 -25.43 82.88
C PRO A 10 -32.01 -24.42 81.90
N ARG A 11 -31.94 -23.12 82.24
CA ARG A 11 -32.41 -22.05 81.35
C ARG A 11 -31.60 -22.08 80.05
N PRO A 12 -32.25 -22.14 78.88
CA PRO A 12 -31.54 -22.06 77.62
C PRO A 12 -30.87 -20.69 77.52
N ILE A 13 -29.57 -20.71 77.23
CA ILE A 13 -28.72 -19.50 77.12
C ILE A 13 -29.21 -18.58 75.99
N LEU A 14 -29.98 -19.13 75.04
CA LEU A 14 -30.63 -18.43 73.94
C LEU A 14 -32.14 -18.68 74.00
N SER A 15 -32.91 -17.62 74.28
CA SER A 15 -34.37 -17.66 74.14
C SER A 15 -34.76 -17.80 72.65
N LEU A 16 -35.94 -18.34 72.38
CA LEU A 16 -36.48 -18.45 71.00
C LEU A 16 -36.42 -17.12 70.24
N PHE A 17 -36.66 -16.01 70.94
CA PHE A 17 -36.57 -14.66 70.40
C PHE A 17 -35.13 -14.28 70.03
N SER A 18 -34.15 -14.59 70.88
CA SER A 18 -32.73 -14.34 70.60
C SER A 18 -32.22 -15.16 69.40
N LYS A 19 -32.69 -16.40 69.25
CA LYS A 19 -32.39 -17.24 68.09
C LYS A 19 -32.92 -16.63 66.78
N LEU A 20 -34.13 -16.07 66.79
CA LEU A 20 -34.73 -15.42 65.62
C LEU A 20 -33.92 -14.16 65.20
N TRP A 21 -33.54 -13.31 66.16
CA TRP A 21 -32.69 -12.15 65.89
C TRP A 21 -31.32 -12.53 65.35
N LEU A 22 -30.68 -13.56 65.91
CA LEU A 22 -29.38 -14.03 65.44
C LEU A 22 -29.45 -14.54 63.99
N THR A 23 -30.53 -15.25 63.63
CA THR A 23 -30.74 -15.71 62.24
C THR A 23 -30.99 -14.56 61.26
N LEU A 24 -31.73 -13.53 61.68
CA LEU A 24 -32.00 -12.36 60.85
C LEU A 24 -30.71 -11.56 60.58
N ILE A 25 -29.93 -11.29 61.63
CA ILE A 25 -28.65 -10.57 61.54
C ILE A 25 -27.65 -11.38 60.70
N GLY A 26 -27.58 -12.69 60.92
CA GLY A 26 -26.74 -13.59 60.13
C GLY A 26 -27.13 -13.59 58.64
N SER A 27 -28.43 -13.58 58.33
CA SER A 27 -28.93 -13.53 56.95
C SER A 27 -28.56 -12.21 56.27
N VAL A 28 -28.72 -11.07 56.96
CA VAL A 28 -28.35 -9.75 56.39
C VAL A 28 -26.84 -9.66 56.15
N PHE A 29 -26.04 -10.14 57.10
CA PHE A 29 -24.59 -10.19 56.95
C PHE A 29 -24.17 -11.08 55.78
N PHE A 30 -24.80 -12.24 55.62
CA PHE A 30 -24.53 -13.16 54.53
C PHE A 30 -24.84 -12.55 53.16
N VAL A 31 -25.97 -11.86 53.02
CA VAL A 31 -26.32 -11.16 51.78
C VAL A 31 -25.30 -10.06 51.45
N LEU A 32 -24.89 -9.26 52.45
CA LEU A 32 -23.84 -8.25 52.26
C LEU A 32 -22.51 -8.86 51.78
N LEU A 33 -22.13 -10.01 52.34
CA LEU A 33 -20.90 -10.72 51.97
C LEU A 33 -20.98 -11.24 50.53
N LEU A 34 -22.10 -11.84 50.13
CA LEU A 34 -22.34 -12.28 48.75
C LEU A 34 -22.27 -11.12 47.75
N VAL A 35 -22.92 -10.00 48.04
CA VAL A 35 -22.88 -8.81 47.17
C VAL A 35 -21.46 -8.29 47.04
N ASN A 36 -20.70 -8.23 48.14
CA ASN A 36 -19.30 -7.78 48.12
C ASN A 36 -18.42 -8.68 47.22
N LEU A 37 -18.55 -10.01 47.35
CA LEU A 37 -17.82 -10.97 46.51
C LEU A 37 -18.15 -10.81 45.02
N LEU A 38 -19.43 -10.60 44.69
CA LEU A 38 -19.85 -10.38 43.30
C LEU A 38 -19.25 -9.09 42.71
N ILE A 39 -19.16 -8.01 43.51
CA ILE A 39 -18.55 -6.74 43.08
C ILE A 39 -17.06 -6.94 42.81
N ILE A 40 -16.32 -7.60 43.70
CA ILE A 40 -14.88 -7.86 43.52
C ILE A 40 -14.63 -8.70 42.26
N TYR A 41 -15.40 -9.77 42.07
CA TYR A 41 -15.27 -10.64 40.90
C TYR A 41 -15.53 -9.88 39.60
N LYS A 42 -16.64 -9.12 39.52
CA LYS A 42 -16.97 -8.31 38.34
C LYS A 42 -15.91 -7.24 38.07
N ASN A 43 -15.41 -6.57 39.10
CA ASN A 43 -14.42 -5.51 38.93
C ASN A 43 -13.09 -6.06 38.38
N TYR A 44 -12.65 -7.22 38.87
CA TYR A 44 -11.47 -7.90 38.34
C TYR A 44 -11.65 -8.31 36.87
N SER A 45 -12.79 -8.94 36.54
CA SER A 45 -13.10 -9.35 35.15
C SER A 45 -13.22 -8.15 34.20
N LEU A 46 -13.80 -7.04 34.65
CA LEU A 46 -13.87 -5.82 33.84
C LEU A 46 -12.48 -5.22 33.61
N ALA A 47 -11.61 -5.24 34.61
CA ALA A 47 -10.25 -4.72 34.50
C ALA A 47 -9.34 -5.55 33.57
N THR A 48 -9.58 -6.86 33.43
CA THR A 48 -8.87 -7.69 32.45
C THR A 48 -9.39 -7.44 31.04
N ASN A 49 -10.72 -7.42 30.87
CA ASN A 49 -11.34 -7.22 29.56
C ASN A 49 -10.99 -5.84 28.96
N THR A 50 -10.88 -4.79 29.78
CA THR A 50 -10.48 -3.46 29.29
C THR A 50 -9.02 -3.40 28.84
N LYS A 51 -8.12 -4.15 29.49
CA LYS A 51 -6.73 -4.26 29.07
C LYS A 51 -6.60 -4.99 27.74
N ASP A 52 -7.33 -6.09 27.58
CA ASP A 52 -7.32 -6.87 26.34
C ASP A 52 -7.89 -6.05 25.17
N LEU A 53 -9.01 -5.34 25.40
CA LEU A 53 -9.58 -4.42 24.41
C LEU A 53 -8.62 -3.29 24.03
N PHE A 54 -7.87 -2.73 25.00
CA PHE A 54 -6.89 -1.68 24.73
C PHE A 54 -5.68 -2.19 23.96
N ALA A 55 -5.22 -3.41 24.26
CA ALA A 55 -4.15 -4.07 23.51
C ALA A 55 -4.59 -4.39 22.08
N GLU A 56 -5.82 -4.88 21.91
CA GLU A 56 -6.41 -5.12 20.59
C GLU A 56 -6.54 -3.82 19.79
N GLN A 57 -7.06 -2.75 20.41
CA GLN A 57 -7.16 -1.43 19.78
C GLN A 57 -5.81 -0.90 19.31
N THR A 58 -4.77 -1.04 20.14
CA THR A 58 -3.41 -0.63 19.81
C THR A 58 -2.87 -1.45 18.63
N SER A 59 -3.06 -2.78 18.65
CA SER A 59 -2.63 -3.65 17.56
C SER A 59 -3.35 -3.38 16.25
N LEU A 60 -4.64 -3.03 16.29
CA LEU A 60 -5.43 -2.65 15.12
C LEU A 60 -4.96 -1.31 14.57
N SER A 61 -4.68 -0.33 15.44
CA SER A 61 -4.14 0.96 15.03
C SER A 61 -2.78 0.81 14.35
N GLU A 62 -1.90 -0.03 14.89
CA GLU A 62 -0.59 -0.31 14.30
C GLU A 62 -0.72 -0.99 12.93
N LYS A 63 -1.65 -1.96 12.80
CA LYS A 63 -1.95 -2.59 11.50
C LYS A 63 -2.48 -1.61 10.46
N ILE A 64 -3.29 -0.64 10.86
CA ILE A 64 -3.80 0.41 9.96
C ILE A 64 -2.64 1.28 9.47
N VAL A 65 -1.76 1.72 10.37
CA VAL A 65 -0.58 2.53 9.99
C VAL A 65 0.30 1.76 9.01
N HIS A 66 0.60 0.49 9.27
CA HIS A 66 1.37 -0.33 8.34
C HIS A 66 0.67 -0.56 7.00
N ALA A 67 -0.66 -0.74 7.01
CA ALA A 67 -1.42 -0.87 5.77
C ALA A 67 -1.35 0.41 4.93
N ASP A 68 -1.44 1.59 5.57
CA ASP A 68 -1.33 2.89 4.90
C ASP A 68 0.08 3.12 4.31
N GLU A 69 1.14 2.74 5.04
CA GLU A 69 2.52 2.79 4.52
C GLU A 69 2.70 1.89 3.29
N VAL A 70 2.21 0.65 3.35
CA VAL A 70 2.25 -0.28 2.22
C VAL A 70 1.41 0.27 1.06
N TRP A 71 0.25 0.85 1.34
CA TRP A 71 -0.62 1.44 0.31
C TRP A 71 0.05 2.62 -0.40
N ALA A 72 0.71 3.51 0.35
CA ALA A 72 1.45 4.64 -0.21
C ALA A 72 2.57 4.15 -1.14
N THR A 73 3.39 3.20 -0.69
CA THR A 73 4.48 2.66 -1.52
C THR A 73 3.97 1.91 -2.75
N LEU A 74 2.88 1.15 -2.62
CA LEU A 74 2.26 0.43 -3.73
C LEU A 74 1.69 1.39 -4.77
N THR A 75 1.02 2.46 -4.33
CA THR A 75 0.46 3.48 -5.22
C THR A 75 1.56 4.16 -6.03
N THR A 76 2.67 4.54 -5.41
CA THR A 76 3.83 5.11 -6.12
C THR A 76 4.39 4.13 -7.16
N ARG A 77 4.53 2.85 -6.81
CA ARG A 77 5.02 1.81 -7.75
C ARG A 77 4.07 1.61 -8.93
N ILE A 78 2.76 1.62 -8.68
CA ILE A 78 1.74 1.49 -9.73
C ILE A 78 1.79 2.71 -10.66
N SER A 79 1.90 3.92 -10.12
CA SER A 79 2.03 5.14 -10.93
C SER A 79 3.25 5.04 -11.84
N ALA A 80 4.44 4.74 -11.28
CA ALA A 80 5.66 4.61 -12.06
C ALA A 80 5.56 3.52 -13.13
N ALA A 81 4.96 2.36 -12.82
CA ALA A 81 4.73 1.30 -13.79
C ALA A 81 3.79 1.74 -14.92
N THR A 82 2.75 2.51 -14.58
CA THR A 82 1.79 3.05 -15.55
C THR A 82 2.44 4.10 -16.45
N ASP A 83 3.30 4.95 -15.91
CA ASP A 83 4.05 5.96 -16.67
C ASP A 83 5.01 5.30 -17.65
N ILE A 84 5.74 4.26 -17.21
CA ILE A 84 6.63 3.46 -18.08
C ILE A 84 5.82 2.77 -19.18
N TYR A 85 4.69 2.15 -18.84
CA TYR A 85 3.83 1.49 -19.82
C TYR A 85 3.30 2.49 -20.85
N THR A 86 2.76 3.61 -20.38
CA THR A 86 2.21 4.67 -21.24
C THR A 86 3.29 5.24 -22.16
N SER A 87 4.46 5.57 -21.62
CA SER A 87 5.60 6.08 -22.39
C SER A 87 6.05 5.10 -23.48
N ASN A 88 6.16 3.81 -23.15
CA ASN A 88 6.54 2.77 -24.11
C ASN A 88 5.48 2.56 -25.19
N THR A 89 4.19 2.59 -24.83
CA THR A 89 3.10 2.46 -25.81
C THR A 89 3.05 3.66 -26.76
N LEU A 90 3.26 4.88 -26.24
CA LEU A 90 3.33 6.09 -27.04
C LEU A 90 4.54 6.05 -27.98
N LEU A 91 5.73 5.71 -27.47
CA LEU A 91 6.95 5.58 -28.28
C LEU A 91 6.78 4.55 -29.39
N LYS A 92 6.23 3.37 -29.08
CA LYS A 92 5.93 2.34 -30.08
C LYS A 92 5.00 2.86 -31.17
N LYS A 93 3.92 3.54 -30.79
CA LYS A 93 2.95 4.11 -31.73
C LYS A 93 3.58 5.20 -32.59
N SER A 94 4.38 6.09 -32.00
CA SER A 94 5.08 7.15 -32.72
C SER A 94 6.10 6.60 -33.71
N LEU A 95 6.83 5.53 -33.35
CA LEU A 95 7.75 4.85 -34.27
C LEU A 95 7.01 4.14 -35.41
N HIS A 96 5.88 3.48 -35.11
CA HIS A 96 5.05 2.88 -36.15
C HIS A 96 4.55 3.95 -37.14
N ASN A 97 4.01 5.05 -36.64
CA ASN A 97 3.56 6.17 -37.46
C ASN A 97 4.72 6.78 -38.27
N LEU A 98 5.91 6.90 -37.69
CA LEU A 98 7.11 7.38 -38.41
C LEU A 98 7.38 6.51 -39.63
N PHE A 99 7.45 5.19 -39.45
CA PHE A 99 7.78 4.26 -40.53
C PHE A 99 6.66 4.11 -41.56
N ASP A 100 5.40 4.27 -41.17
CA ASP A 100 4.26 4.30 -42.10
C ASP A 100 4.31 5.53 -43.02
N LEU A 101 4.94 6.62 -42.59
CA LEU A 101 5.08 7.87 -43.36
C LEU A 101 6.33 7.89 -44.25
N VAL A 102 7.27 6.95 -44.08
CA VAL A 102 8.47 6.89 -44.92
C VAL A 102 8.07 6.35 -46.30
N PRO A 103 8.15 7.16 -47.37
CA PRO A 103 7.84 6.70 -48.71
C PRO A 103 8.91 5.73 -49.23
N ASP A 104 8.60 5.01 -50.31
CA ASP A 104 9.54 4.16 -51.06
C ASP A 104 10.83 4.89 -51.52
N SER A 105 10.85 6.22 -51.43
CA SER A 105 11.99 7.05 -51.78
C SER A 105 13.17 6.96 -50.80
N ILE A 106 12.99 6.46 -49.59
CA ILE A 106 14.09 6.24 -48.63
C ILE A 106 14.18 4.75 -48.31
N THR A 107 15.37 4.16 -48.47
CA THR A 107 15.62 2.77 -48.12
C THR A 107 16.32 2.69 -46.78
N LEU A 108 15.71 1.97 -45.83
CA LEU A 108 16.32 1.70 -44.52
C LEU A 108 17.10 0.39 -44.61
N GLU A 109 18.38 0.44 -44.24
CA GLU A 109 19.25 -0.73 -44.19
C GLU A 109 19.29 -1.33 -42.79
N GLU A 110 19.29 -0.47 -41.77
CA GLU A 110 19.40 -0.90 -40.38
C GLU A 110 18.61 0.06 -39.47
N VAL A 111 17.83 -0.52 -38.55
CA VAL A 111 17.14 0.22 -37.50
C VAL A 111 17.47 -0.44 -36.16
N LEU A 112 18.24 0.25 -35.32
CA LEU A 112 18.64 -0.22 -33.99
C LEU A 112 17.95 0.63 -32.92
N MET A 113 17.03 0.00 -32.20
CA MET A 113 16.40 0.58 -31.02
C MET A 113 17.19 0.18 -29.77
N GLN A 114 17.65 1.17 -29.01
CA GLN A 114 18.24 1.03 -27.69
C GLN A 114 17.33 1.68 -26.65
N LYS A 115 17.64 1.53 -25.36
CA LYS A 115 16.80 1.98 -24.24
C LYS A 115 16.32 3.43 -24.37
N ASN A 116 17.20 4.35 -24.79
CA ASN A 116 16.93 5.77 -24.90
C ASN A 116 17.33 6.35 -26.26
N SER A 117 17.58 5.50 -27.26
CA SER A 117 18.05 5.99 -28.54
C SER A 117 17.65 5.11 -29.72
N LEU A 118 17.47 5.75 -30.87
CA LEU A 118 17.20 5.10 -32.14
C LEU A 118 18.30 5.47 -33.13
N ILE A 119 18.98 4.45 -33.66
CA ILE A 119 19.97 4.60 -34.72
C ILE A 119 19.36 4.04 -36.01
N ILE A 120 19.30 4.89 -37.03
CA ILE A 120 18.76 4.53 -38.35
C ILE A 120 19.88 4.70 -39.36
N ARG A 121 20.11 3.66 -40.18
CA ARG A 121 20.99 3.69 -41.34
C ARG A 121 20.21 3.38 -42.59
N GLY A 122 20.56 4.04 -43.68
CA GLY A 122 19.93 3.80 -44.95
C GLY A 122 20.46 4.71 -46.04
N THR A 123 19.74 4.74 -47.16
CA THR A 123 20.05 5.57 -48.32
C THR A 123 18.88 6.45 -48.70
N THR A 124 19.17 7.70 -49.08
CA THR A 124 18.22 8.69 -49.57
C THR A 124 18.71 9.30 -50.89
N PRO A 125 17.82 9.63 -51.85
CA PRO A 125 18.19 10.31 -53.09
C PRO A 125 18.88 11.65 -52.84
N THR A 126 18.38 12.44 -51.88
CA THR A 126 18.97 13.74 -51.51
C THR A 126 18.88 13.97 -50.00
N LYS A 127 19.72 14.89 -49.49
CA LYS A 127 19.66 15.32 -48.09
C LYS A 127 18.34 16.02 -47.77
N ASP A 128 17.74 16.72 -48.73
CA ASP A 128 16.49 17.44 -48.56
C ASP A 128 15.29 16.49 -48.40
N VAL A 129 15.26 15.42 -49.18
CA VAL A 129 14.26 14.33 -49.07
C VAL A 129 14.29 13.72 -47.67
N PHE A 130 15.49 13.44 -47.11
CA PHE A 130 15.60 12.98 -45.72
C PHE A 130 15.09 14.01 -44.73
N ASN A 131 15.44 15.28 -44.90
CA ASN A 131 15.06 16.33 -43.95
C ASN A 131 13.53 16.54 -43.89
N GLN A 132 12.86 16.47 -45.04
CA GLN A 132 11.39 16.61 -45.10
C GLN A 132 10.67 15.40 -44.52
N LEU A 133 11.14 14.19 -44.83
CA LEU A 133 10.38 12.96 -44.55
C LEU A 133 10.72 12.33 -43.19
N LEU A 134 11.98 12.43 -42.75
CA LEU A 134 12.45 11.76 -41.53
C LEU A 134 12.90 12.72 -40.45
N ALA A 135 13.62 13.80 -40.78
CA ALA A 135 14.21 14.65 -39.74
C ALA A 135 13.15 15.34 -38.85
N THR A 136 12.06 15.83 -39.44
CA THR A 136 10.97 16.49 -38.69
C THR A 136 10.27 15.53 -37.72
N PRO A 137 9.73 14.38 -38.17
CA PRO A 137 9.08 13.46 -37.24
C PRO A 137 10.04 12.80 -36.24
N LEU A 138 11.33 12.58 -36.58
CA LEU A 138 12.34 12.15 -35.60
C LEU A 138 12.56 13.18 -34.48
N LYS A 139 12.69 14.47 -34.82
CA LYS A 139 12.81 15.55 -33.83
C LYS A 139 11.56 15.74 -32.97
N SER A 140 10.40 15.25 -33.43
CA SER A 140 9.16 15.26 -32.62
C SER A 140 9.12 14.14 -31.58
N ILE A 141 9.89 13.06 -31.76
CA ILE A 141 9.90 11.90 -30.88
C ILE A 141 11.12 11.93 -29.95
N PHE A 142 12.25 12.46 -30.43
CA PHE A 142 13.53 12.47 -29.74
C PHE A 142 14.01 13.89 -29.45
N THR A 143 14.52 14.13 -28.25
CA THR A 143 15.07 15.42 -27.81
C THR A 143 16.24 15.86 -28.67
N THR A 144 17.13 14.92 -28.99
CA THR A 144 18.36 15.18 -29.74
C THR A 144 18.40 14.28 -30.97
N SER A 145 18.58 14.88 -32.15
CA SER A 145 18.65 14.17 -33.44
C SER A 145 19.85 14.65 -34.24
N ASN A 146 20.83 13.77 -34.46
CA ASN A 146 22.01 14.05 -35.26
C ASN A 146 22.09 13.13 -36.48
N THR A 147 22.28 13.69 -37.67
CA THR A 147 22.40 12.91 -38.90
C THR A 147 23.70 13.23 -39.62
N SER A 148 24.44 12.20 -40.00
CA SER A 148 25.62 12.29 -40.88
C SER A 148 25.32 11.67 -42.24
N PHE A 149 25.84 12.28 -43.31
CA PHE A 149 25.63 11.84 -44.69
C PHE A 149 26.97 11.52 -45.36
N TYR A 150 26.98 10.49 -46.20
CA TYR A 150 28.11 10.12 -47.05
C TYR A 150 27.62 9.76 -48.46
N GLN A 151 28.46 9.96 -49.47
CA GLN A 151 28.09 9.64 -50.86
C GLN A 151 28.28 8.15 -51.14
N THR A 152 27.28 7.54 -51.78
CA THR A 152 27.35 6.16 -52.26
C THR A 152 27.70 6.12 -53.75
N LYS A 153 28.21 4.98 -54.23
CA LYS A 153 28.71 4.82 -55.63
C LYS A 153 27.64 5.05 -56.71
N ASN A 154 26.36 4.93 -56.34
CA ASN A 154 25.18 5.10 -57.18
C ASN A 154 24.65 6.56 -57.20
N GLY A 155 25.36 7.52 -56.58
CA GLY A 155 24.95 8.93 -56.56
C GLY A 155 23.89 9.29 -55.51
N TRP A 156 23.39 8.30 -54.76
CA TRP A 156 22.55 8.52 -53.59
C TRP A 156 23.40 8.93 -52.38
N TYR A 157 22.74 9.31 -51.29
CA TYR A 157 23.38 9.61 -50.03
C TYR A 157 23.06 8.52 -49.02
N GLY A 158 24.10 7.85 -48.52
CA GLY A 158 23.98 7.06 -47.29
C GLY A 158 23.84 8.00 -46.09
N PHE A 159 23.00 7.65 -45.14
CA PHE A 159 22.81 8.41 -43.91
C PHE A 159 22.93 7.52 -42.68
N ILE A 160 23.38 8.14 -41.58
CA ILE A 160 23.37 7.57 -40.24
C ILE A 160 22.72 8.61 -39.34
N SER A 161 21.52 8.33 -38.85
CA SER A 161 20.78 9.19 -37.94
C SER A 161 20.79 8.57 -36.54
N THR A 162 21.31 9.31 -35.57
CA THR A 162 21.32 8.93 -34.15
C THR A 162 20.42 9.87 -33.38
N ASN A 163 19.36 9.31 -32.81
CA ASN A 163 18.32 10.04 -32.10
C ASN A 163 18.28 9.61 -30.65
N LYS A 164 18.19 10.53 -29.70
CA LYS A 164 18.25 10.26 -28.25
C LYS A 164 17.15 10.99 -27.51
N ILE A 165 16.59 10.31 -26.51
CA ILE A 165 15.73 10.91 -25.48
C ILE A 165 16.66 11.26 -24.32
N ASP A 166 16.97 12.53 -24.17
CA ASP A 166 17.72 13.01 -23.01
C ASP A 166 16.79 12.95 -21.79
N ASN A 167 17.08 12.05 -20.86
CA ASN A 167 16.43 12.03 -19.54
C ASN A 167 16.93 13.24 -18.73
N SER A 168 16.58 14.46 -19.13
CA SER A 168 16.89 15.68 -18.37
C SER A 168 15.82 16.04 -17.34
N GLU A 169 14.84 15.17 -17.10
CA GLU A 169 14.01 15.23 -15.90
C GLU A 169 14.52 14.19 -14.91
N GLY A 170 15.37 14.69 -14.01
CA GLY A 170 15.99 13.91 -12.95
C GLY A 170 14.94 13.27 -12.06
N TYR A 171 14.82 11.95 -12.16
CA TYR A 171 14.52 11.12 -11.01
C TYR A 171 15.73 11.22 -10.09
N ASN A 172 15.75 12.26 -9.25
CA ASN A 172 16.60 12.28 -8.08
C ASN A 172 16.14 11.11 -7.19
N GLU A 173 17.07 10.19 -6.98
CA GLU A 173 17.03 9.15 -5.96
C GLU A 173 16.71 9.72 -4.57
#